data_AF-A0A529NIA0-F1
#
_entry.id   AF-A0A529NIA0-F1
#
_cell.length_a   1.000
_cell.length_b   1.000
_cell.length_c   1.000
_cell.angle_alpha   90.00
_cell.angle_beta   90.00
_cell.angle_gamma   90.00
#
_symmetry.space_group_name_H-M   'P 1'
#
loop_
_entity.id
_entity.type
_entity.pdbx_description
1 polymer ?
#
loop_
_entity_poly.entity_id
_entity_poly.type
_entity_poly.pdbx_seq_one_letter_code
_entity_poly.pdbx_strand_id
1 'polypeptide(L)'
;PILERYVERLRKELAAKGYARDFLIMNGNGGMISARFVTRESAKTVMSGPASGVIAAAYTGKRAGFENLVTYDMGGTSTDVALIRNAEPAVSNEIEIEYAMPIHVPMVAVHTVGAGGGSIARVDAAGLIQIGPESA
;
A
#
# COMPACT_ATOMS: atom_id res chain seq x y z
N PRO A 1 -1.64 -15.27 12.62
CA PRO A 1 -2.94 -15.99 12.63
C PRO A 1 -3.90 -15.63 11.48
N ILE A 2 -4.29 -14.36 11.30
CA ILE A 2 -5.30 -13.98 10.28
C ILE A 2 -4.73 -14.07 8.85
N LEU A 3 -3.59 -13.41 8.58
CA LEU A 3 -2.93 -13.44 7.28
C LEU A 3 -2.58 -14.88 6.87
N GLU A 4 -2.00 -15.65 7.79
CA GLU A 4 -1.66 -17.06 7.58
C GLU A 4 -2.87 -17.89 7.15
N ARG A 5 -4.00 -17.78 7.85
CA ARG A 5 -5.22 -18.50 7.49
C ARG A 5 -5.73 -18.11 6.11
N TYR A 6 -5.69 -16.82 5.78
CA TYR A 6 -6.12 -16.32 4.46
C TYR A 6 -5.23 -16.84 3.34
N VAL A 7 -3.91 -16.66 3.48
CA VAL A 7 -2.92 -17.06 2.49
C VAL A 7 -2.95 -18.57 2.27
N GLU A 8 -3.03 -19.37 3.34
CA GLU A 8 -3.06 -20.81 3.23
C GLU A 8 -4.36 -21.32 2.60
N ARG A 9 -5.51 -20.71 2.92
CA ARG A 9 -6.78 -21.03 2.25
C ARG A 9 -6.70 -20.74 0.75
N LEU A 10 -6.27 -19.53 0.37
CA LEU A 10 -6.15 -19.13 -1.04
C LEU A 10 -5.18 -20.04 -1.80
N ARG A 11 -4.03 -20.36 -1.20
CA ARG A 11 -3.03 -21.27 -1.79
C ARG A 11 -3.61 -22.66 -2.06
N LYS A 12 -4.37 -23.22 -1.10
CA LYS A 12 -5.03 -24.53 -1.28
C LYS A 12 -6.09 -24.49 -2.37
N GLU A 13 -6.90 -23.44 -2.42
CA GLU A 13 -7.93 -23.27 -3.46
C GLU A 13 -7.33 -23.13 -4.86
N LEU A 14 -6.26 -22.35 -5.01
CA LEU A 14 -5.53 -22.22 -6.27
C LEU A 14 -4.97 -23.57 -6.73
N ALA A 15 -4.34 -24.33 -5.82
CA ALA A 15 -3.80 -25.65 -6.13
C ALA A 15 -4.91 -26.65 -6.52
N ALA A 16 -6.04 -26.64 -5.80
CA ALA A 16 -7.20 -27.49 -6.11
C ALA A 16 -7.80 -27.20 -7.49
N LYS A 17 -7.66 -25.96 -7.99
CA LYS A 17 -8.08 -25.53 -9.33
C LYS A 17 -6.99 -25.70 -10.40
N GLY A 18 -5.88 -26.36 -10.08
CA GLY A 18 -4.81 -26.70 -11.04
C GLY A 18 -3.71 -25.64 -11.20
N TYR A 19 -3.67 -24.59 -10.36
CA TYR A 19 -2.55 -23.65 -10.37
C TYR A 19 -1.29 -24.29 -9.78
N ALA A 20 -0.29 -24.53 -10.62
CA ALA A 20 0.94 -25.26 -10.25
C ALA A 20 2.19 -24.35 -10.11
N ARG A 21 2.03 -23.02 -10.19
CA ARG A 21 3.13 -22.05 -10.11
C ARG A 21 3.26 -21.47 -8.70
N ASP A 22 4.29 -20.66 -8.50
CA ASP A 22 4.48 -19.97 -7.23
C ASP A 22 3.44 -18.86 -7.04
N PHE A 23 2.72 -18.94 -5.93
CA PHE A 23 1.87 -17.84 -5.46
C PHE A 23 2.75 -16.82 -4.74
N LEU A 24 2.89 -15.64 -5.35
CA LEU A 24 3.68 -14.53 -4.84
C LEU A 24 2.78 -13.47 -4.22
N ILE A 25 3.29 -12.81 -3.18
CA ILE A 25 2.64 -11.71 -2.48
C ILE A 25 3.57 -10.50 -2.53
N MET A 26 2.98 -9.33 -2.75
CA MET A 26 3.69 -8.06 -2.76
C MET A 26 4.10 -7.67 -1.34
N ASN A 27 5.32 -7.14 -1.22
CA ASN A 27 5.84 -6.55 0.02
C ASN A 27 5.73 -5.02 -0.04
N GLY A 28 5.74 -4.38 1.13
CA GLY A 28 5.75 -2.92 1.26
C GLY A 28 6.97 -2.25 0.63
N ASN A 29 8.07 -2.96 0.41
CA ASN A 29 9.26 -2.45 -0.30
C ASN A 29 9.15 -2.50 -1.83
N GLY A 30 8.03 -2.94 -2.39
CA GLY A 30 7.83 -3.08 -3.83
C GLY A 30 8.38 -4.36 -4.45
N GLY A 31 8.96 -5.26 -3.64
CA GLY A 31 9.35 -6.60 -4.04
C GLY A 31 8.24 -7.64 -3.84
N MET A 32 8.53 -8.90 -4.17
CA MET A 32 7.61 -10.02 -3.98
C MET A 32 8.24 -11.14 -3.14
N ILE A 33 7.43 -11.81 -2.33
CA ILE A 33 7.80 -13.01 -1.57
C ILE A 33 6.83 -14.15 -1.86
N SER A 34 7.33 -15.39 -1.81
CA SER A 34 6.45 -16.56 -1.90
C SER A 34 5.49 -16.61 -0.69
N ALA A 35 4.23 -16.91 -0.96
CA ALA A 35 3.18 -17.14 0.02
C ALA A 35 3.54 -18.21 1.07
N ARG A 36 4.51 -19.09 0.77
CA ARG A 36 5.02 -20.09 1.72
C ARG A 36 5.81 -19.48 2.88
N PHE A 37 6.44 -18.32 2.66
CA PHE A 37 7.31 -17.66 3.63
C PHE A 37 6.69 -16.40 4.24
N VAL A 38 5.69 -15.83 3.58
CA VAL A 38 5.04 -14.56 3.99
C VAL A 38 4.50 -14.60 5.42
N THR A 39 4.08 -15.77 5.91
CA THR A 39 3.46 -15.92 7.24
C THR A 39 4.48 -15.73 8.36
N ARG A 40 5.77 -15.97 8.10
CA ARG A 40 6.88 -15.71 9.02
C ARG A 40 7.35 -14.26 8.98
N GLU A 41 7.04 -13.55 7.91
CA GLU A 41 7.50 -12.17 7.66
C GLU A 41 6.33 -11.21 7.43
N SER A 42 5.21 -11.41 8.14
CA SER A 42 3.95 -10.69 7.88
C SER A 42 4.06 -9.17 8.01
N ALA A 43 5.02 -8.67 8.82
CA ALA A 43 5.28 -7.23 8.91
C ALA A 43 5.73 -6.63 7.57
N LYS A 44 6.35 -7.41 6.67
CA LYS A 44 6.80 -6.95 5.35
C LYS A 44 5.66 -6.77 4.34
N THR A 45 4.47 -7.29 4.61
CA THR A 45 3.30 -7.12 3.71
C THR A 45 2.48 -5.88 4.02
N VAL A 46 2.82 -5.18 5.10
CA VAL A 46 2.17 -3.91 5.45
C VAL A 46 2.47 -2.89 4.35
N MET A 47 1.47 -2.09 3.97
CA MET A 47 1.53 -1.15 2.84
C MET A 47 1.83 -1.76 1.46
N SER A 48 1.65 -3.08 1.29
CA SER A 48 1.90 -3.77 0.00
C SER A 48 1.03 -3.26 -1.17
N GLY A 49 -0.20 -2.83 -0.90
CA GLY A 49 -1.11 -2.24 -1.90
C GLY A 49 -0.56 -0.93 -2.47
N PRO A 50 -0.41 0.13 -1.65
CA PRO A 50 0.14 1.40 -2.12
C PRO A 50 1.53 1.26 -2.74
N ALA A 51 2.41 0.43 -2.16
CA ALA A 51 3.72 0.15 -2.73
C ALA A 51 3.63 -0.39 -4.18
N SER A 52 2.68 -1.30 -4.45
CA SER A 52 2.47 -1.83 -5.80
C SER A 52 2.05 -0.75 -6.81
N GLY A 53 1.20 0.19 -6.38
CA GLY A 53 0.77 1.32 -7.21
C GLY A 53 1.93 2.23 -7.57
N VAL A 54 2.80 2.56 -6.61
CA VAL A 54 3.99 3.39 -6.84
C VAL A 54 4.99 2.70 -7.77
N ILE A 55 5.22 1.39 -7.58
CA ILE A 55 6.11 0.61 -8.45
C ILE A 55 5.57 0.58 -9.88
N ALA A 56 4.26 0.36 -10.05
CA ALA A 56 3.62 0.38 -11.35
C ALA A 56 3.69 1.76 -12.02
N ALA A 57 3.52 2.84 -11.24
CA ALA A 57 3.63 4.21 -11.72
C ALA A 57 5.06 4.54 -12.18
N ALA A 58 6.09 4.13 -11.42
CA ALA A 58 7.49 4.33 -11.80
C ALA A 58 7.82 3.59 -13.11
N TYR A 59 7.39 2.33 -13.22
CA TYR A 59 7.58 1.54 -14.45
C TYR A 59 6.88 2.19 -15.65
N THR A 60 5.60 2.56 -15.48
CA THR A 60 4.79 3.13 -16.56
C THR A 60 5.29 4.53 -16.97
N GLY A 61 5.64 5.36 -15.99
CA GLY A 61 6.23 6.69 -16.20
C GLY A 61 7.50 6.63 -17.02
N LYS A 62 8.46 5.77 -16.61
CA LYS A 62 9.71 5.56 -17.36
C LYS A 62 9.43 5.17 -18.82
N ARG A 63 8.49 4.26 -19.04
CA ARG A 63 8.09 3.83 -20.39
C ARG A 63 7.43 4.93 -21.20
N ALA A 64 6.79 5.90 -20.54
CA ALA A 64 6.18 7.07 -21.16
C ALA A 64 7.15 8.27 -21.27
N GLY A 65 8.40 8.16 -20.83
CA GLY A 65 9.39 9.24 -20.86
C GLY A 65 9.30 10.24 -19.69
N PHE A 66 8.54 9.89 -18.64
CA PHE A 66 8.41 10.70 -17.42
C PHE A 66 9.08 10.02 -16.24
N GLU A 67 10.24 10.54 -15.83
CA GLU A 67 11.03 9.94 -14.76
C GLU A 67 10.75 10.56 -13.38
N ASN A 68 10.15 11.75 -13.32
CA ASN A 68 9.81 12.42 -12.06
C ASN A 68 8.29 12.50 -11.93
N LEU A 69 7.72 11.85 -10.93
CA LEU A 69 6.27 11.71 -10.75
C LEU A 69 5.87 11.93 -9.30
N VAL A 70 4.64 12.41 -9.12
CA VAL A 70 3.90 12.31 -7.85
C VAL A 70 2.72 11.38 -8.10
N THR A 71 2.61 10.31 -7.31
CA THR A 71 1.45 9.41 -7.37
C THR A 71 0.32 9.97 -6.55
N TYR A 72 -0.91 9.68 -6.97
CA TYR A 72 -2.12 10.05 -6.26
C TYR A 72 -3.12 8.91 -6.40
N ASP A 73 -3.31 8.14 -5.33
CA ASP A 73 -4.23 7.01 -5.27
C ASP A 73 -5.29 7.30 -4.20
N MET A 74 -6.47 7.75 -4.65
CA MET A 74 -7.58 8.09 -3.77
C MET A 74 -8.60 6.96 -3.75
N GLY A 75 -8.81 6.39 -2.57
CA GLY A 75 -9.89 5.45 -2.27
C GLY A 75 -11.11 6.14 -1.67
N GLY A 76 -11.99 5.34 -1.06
CA GLY A 76 -13.16 5.86 -0.34
C GLY A 76 -12.79 6.57 0.97
N THR A 77 -11.77 6.09 1.68
CA THR A 77 -11.44 6.58 3.03
C THR A 77 -10.18 7.43 3.07
N SER A 78 -9.19 7.10 2.25
CA SER A 78 -7.86 7.67 2.29
C SER A 78 -7.33 7.99 0.90
N THR A 79 -6.26 8.78 0.87
CA THR A 79 -5.48 9.09 -0.32
C THR A 79 -4.01 8.80 -0.05
N ASP A 80 -3.39 7.99 -0.89
CA ASP A 80 -1.98 7.61 -0.82
C ASP A 80 -1.17 8.40 -1.86
N VAL A 81 -0.11 9.07 -1.41
CA VAL A 81 0.76 9.94 -2.22
C VAL A 81 2.21 9.52 -2.05
N ALA A 82 2.95 9.43 -3.15
CA ALA A 82 4.38 9.13 -3.13
C ALA A 82 5.13 9.96 -4.17
N LEU A 83 6.41 10.19 -3.92
CA LEU A 83 7.32 10.88 -4.83
C LEU A 83 8.25 9.87 -5.50
N ILE A 84 8.31 9.92 -6.82
CA ILE A 84 9.23 9.14 -7.65
C ILE A 84 10.20 10.13 -8.30
N ARG A 85 11.50 9.86 -8.19
CA ARG A 85 12.55 10.68 -8.81
C ARG A 85 13.42 9.80 -9.68
N ASN A 86 13.77 10.25 -10.89
CA ASN A 86 14.60 9.50 -11.82
C ASN A 86 14.11 8.05 -12.09
N ALA A 87 12.78 7.87 -12.12
CA ALA A 87 12.07 6.60 -12.23
C ALA A 87 12.32 5.61 -11.07
N GLU A 88 12.81 6.11 -9.93
CA GLU A 88 13.08 5.34 -8.72
C GLU A 88 12.13 5.79 -7.59
N PRO A 89 11.28 4.90 -7.08
CA PRO A 89 10.52 5.16 -5.86
C PRO A 89 11.44 5.31 -4.65
N ALA A 90 11.17 6.30 -3.80
CA ALA A 90 11.86 6.41 -2.52
C ALA A 90 11.49 5.24 -1.59
N VAL A 91 12.47 4.72 -0.86
CA VAL A 91 12.29 3.69 0.18
C VAL A 91 12.70 4.29 1.52
N SER A 92 11.84 4.18 2.53
CA SER A 92 12.13 4.54 3.91
C SER A 92 12.40 3.27 4.72
N ASN A 93 13.34 3.35 5.66
CA ASN A 93 13.61 2.28 6.64
C ASN A 93 12.75 2.40 7.91
N GLU A 94 11.94 3.44 7.99
CA GLU A 94 11.07 3.74 9.12
C GLU A 94 9.76 4.33 8.59
N ILE A 95 8.66 3.69 8.97
CA ILE A 95 7.30 4.20 8.72
C ILE A 95 6.57 4.19 10.05
N GLU A 96 5.96 5.32 10.39
CA GLU A 96 4.94 5.38 11.43
C GLU A 96 3.63 4.88 10.86
N ILE A 97 3.11 3.81 11.43
CA ILE A 97 1.77 3.29 11.15
C ILE A 97 0.80 3.87 12.18
N GLU A 98 -0.50 3.80 11.92
CA GLU A 98 -1.59 4.17 12.83
C GLU A 98 -1.20 4.07 14.32
N TYR A 99 -1.54 5.10 15.10
CA TYR A 99 -1.16 5.26 16.51
C TYR A 99 0.33 5.52 16.77
N ALA A 100 1.08 6.04 15.79
CA ALA A 100 2.50 6.39 15.90
C ALA A 100 3.39 5.21 16.32
N MET A 101 3.09 4.02 15.79
CA MET A 101 3.91 2.84 16.03
C MET A 101 5.01 2.75 14.96
N PRO A 102 6.30 2.93 15.33
CA PRO A 102 7.39 2.83 14.37
C PRO A 102 7.61 1.38 13.97
N ILE A 103 7.71 1.13 12.66
CA ILE A 103 8.12 -0.16 12.11
C ILE A 103 9.43 0.02 11.34
N HIS A 104 10.46 -0.72 11.76
CA HIS A 104 11.78 -0.74 11.11
C HIS A 104 11.86 -1.82 10.03
N VAL A 105 11.02 -1.69 9.01
CA VAL A 105 11.05 -2.55 7.83
C VAL A 105 11.15 -1.64 6.61
N PRO A 106 12.12 -1.86 5.69
CA PRO A 106 12.21 -1.08 4.47
C PRO A 106 10.90 -1.14 3.69
N MET A 107 10.35 0.02 3.32
CA MET A 107 9.09 0.15 2.62
C MET A 107 9.12 1.34 1.67
N VAL A 108 8.35 1.29 0.58
CA VAL A 108 8.16 2.43 -0.31
C VAL A 108 7.60 3.60 0.49
N ALA A 109 8.20 4.77 0.33
CA ALA A 109 7.81 5.97 1.05
C ALA A 109 6.48 6.50 0.47
N VAL A 110 5.39 6.10 1.13
CA VAL A 110 4.02 6.53 0.84
C VAL A 110 3.53 7.35 2.02
N HIS A 111 2.88 8.47 1.71
CA HIS A 111 2.16 9.29 2.67
C HIS A 111 0.66 9.10 2.48
N THR A 112 -0.02 8.69 3.54
CA THR A 112 -1.47 8.52 3.55
C THR A 112 -2.14 9.74 4.18
N VAL A 113 -3.07 10.36 3.45
CA VAL A 113 -3.96 11.39 3.97
C VAL A 113 -5.30 10.72 4.29
N GLY A 114 -5.83 10.97 5.49
CA GLY A 114 -7.14 10.48 5.95
C GLY A 114 -8.32 11.22 5.33
N ALA A 115 -8.29 11.39 4.01
CA ALA A 115 -9.37 11.95 3.22
C ALA A 115 -9.47 11.17 1.90
N GLY A 116 -10.66 10.69 1.59
CA GLY A 116 -10.99 9.97 0.37
C GLY A 116 -12.35 10.39 -0.17
N GLY A 117 -12.86 9.69 -1.18
CA GLY A 117 -14.12 10.04 -1.84
C GLY A 117 -15.37 9.91 -0.95
N GLY A 118 -15.30 9.14 0.13
CA GLY A 118 -16.35 8.90 1.11
C GLY A 118 -16.18 9.70 2.41
N SER A 119 -15.20 10.62 2.48
CA SER A 119 -14.99 11.43 3.67
C SER A 119 -16.18 12.32 3.97
N ILE A 120 -16.58 12.33 5.24
CA ILE A 120 -17.77 13.05 5.70
C ILE A 120 -17.43 14.54 5.84
N ALA A 121 -18.20 15.38 5.16
CA ALA A 121 -18.13 16.83 5.31
C ALA A 121 -19.02 17.29 6.48
N ARG A 122 -18.48 18.13 7.35
CA ARG A 122 -19.21 18.78 8.45
C ARG A 122 -18.83 20.25 8.57
N VAL A 123 -19.70 21.04 9.19
CA VAL A 123 -19.38 22.41 9.61
C VAL A 123 -19.07 22.37 11.10
N ASP A 124 -17.91 22.88 11.51
CA ASP A 124 -17.53 22.94 12.91
C ASP A 124 -18.18 24.10 13.66
N ALA A 125 -17.94 24.19 14.97
CA ALA A 125 -18.52 25.23 15.82
C ALA A 125 -18.07 26.67 15.45
N ALA A 126 -16.97 26.80 14.69
CA ALA A 126 -16.48 28.09 14.19
C ALA A 126 -17.05 28.44 12.80
N GLY A 127 -17.90 27.59 12.22
CA GLY A 127 -18.49 27.78 10.90
C GLY A 127 -17.58 27.35 9.74
N LEU A 128 -16.49 26.63 10.01
CA LEU A 128 -15.56 26.14 8.99
C LEU A 128 -15.98 24.75 8.48
N ILE A 129 -15.78 24.52 7.19
CA ILE A 129 -16.00 23.20 6.57
C ILE A 129 -14.80 22.32 6.88
N GLN A 130 -15.06 21.16 7.47
CA GLN A 130 -14.09 20.08 7.69
C GLN A 130 -14.52 18.84 6.89
N ILE A 131 -13.57 18.15 6.26
CA ILE A 131 -13.81 16.92 5.50
C ILE A 131 -12.95 15.82 6.12
N GLY A 132 -13.60 14.77 6.62
CA GLY A 132 -12.95 13.70 7.39
C GLY A 132 -12.66 14.09 8.85
N PRO A 133 -11.99 13.22 9.62
CA PRO A 133 -11.40 11.95 9.19
C PRO A 133 -12.41 10.81 9.03
N GLU A 134 -13.67 10.98 9.44
CA GLU A 134 -14.68 9.95 9.31
C GLU A 134 -15.07 9.70 7.84
N SER A 135 -15.43 8.45 7.51
CA SER A 135 -15.81 7.98 6.16
C SER A 135 -17.17 7.27 6.22
N ALA A 136 -17.95 7.37 5.15
CA ALA A 136 -19.25 6.70 4.97
C ALA A 136 -19.17 5.16 4.86
#